data_AF-A0A2N6NDX7-F1
#
_entry.id   AF-A0A2N6NDX7-F1
#
_cell.length_a   1.000
_cell.length_b   1.000
_cell.length_c   1.000
_cell.angle_alpha   90.00
_cell.angle_beta   90.00
_cell.angle_gamma   90.00
#
_symmetry.space_group_name_H-M   'P 1'
#
loop_
_entity.id
_entity.type
_entity.pdbx_description
1 polymer ?
#
loop_
_entity_poly.entity_id
_entity_poly.type
_entity_poly.pdbx_seq_one_letter_code
_entity_poly.pdbx_strand_id
1 'polypeptide(L)'
;MASIHDHDTKLRLIVQALGVIPGEKGGLTILSKTIKNSTKPAKAFSKTNISGAKSTRKAYKAVANQSTRNGYRADLRQHAVERVSAIRRAQRPVKETAEPKLRGKKAQKAAESS
;
A
#
# COMPACT_ATOMS: atom_id res chain seq x y z
N MET A 1 -5.52 34.97 17.97
CA MET A 1 -4.78 35.07 16.69
C MET A 1 -4.74 33.69 16.06
N ALA A 2 -5.84 33.27 15.43
CA ALA A 2 -5.95 31.94 14.81
C ALA A 2 -5.17 31.96 13.49
N SER A 3 -4.02 31.29 13.45
CA SER A 3 -3.27 31.07 12.22
C SER A 3 -4.03 30.08 11.35
N ILE A 4 -4.90 30.62 10.50
CA ILE A 4 -5.59 29.91 9.43
C ILE A 4 -4.50 29.41 8.47
N HIS A 5 -4.10 28.15 8.65
CA HIS A 5 -3.35 27.41 7.65
C HIS A 5 -4.33 27.06 6.54
N ASP A 6 -4.55 28.02 5.66
CA ASP A 6 -5.39 27.83 4.49
C ASP A 6 -4.68 26.85 3.54
N HIS A 7 -5.16 25.61 3.54
CA HIS A 7 -4.55 24.50 2.81
C HIS A 7 -5.17 24.30 1.41
N ASP A 8 -6.13 25.12 1.00
CA ASP A 8 -7.11 24.66 0.01
C ASP A 8 -6.87 25.05 -1.47
N THR A 9 -6.38 26.23 -1.86
CA THR A 9 -6.49 26.61 -3.31
C THR A 9 -5.29 27.27 -3.97
N LYS A 10 -4.07 27.02 -3.49
CA LYS A 10 -2.86 27.50 -4.18
C LYS A 10 -2.12 26.33 -4.80
N LEU A 11 -2.31 26.12 -6.11
CA LEU A 11 -1.47 25.35 -7.04
C LEU A 11 -0.17 24.83 -6.39
N ARG A 12 -0.30 23.77 -5.59
CA ARG A 12 0.80 23.30 -4.76
C ARG A 12 1.61 22.43 -5.68
N LEU A 13 2.64 23.05 -6.27
CA LEU A 13 3.75 22.46 -7.00
C LEU A 13 3.86 20.96 -6.70
N ILE A 14 3.96 20.11 -7.74
CA ILE A 14 3.99 18.63 -7.74
C ILE A 14 5.24 18.07 -7.00
N VAL A 15 5.53 18.56 -5.81
CA VAL A 15 6.76 18.29 -5.04
C VAL A 15 6.49 17.25 -3.96
N GLN A 16 5.26 17.18 -3.45
CA GLN A 16 4.85 16.18 -2.47
C GLN A 16 4.29 14.94 -3.16
N ALA A 17 4.97 13.81 -2.97
CA ALA A 17 4.62 12.51 -3.49
C ALA A 17 4.81 11.44 -2.41
N LEU A 18 3.89 10.47 -2.36
CA LEU A 18 3.96 9.28 -1.52
C LEU A 18 4.13 8.04 -2.39
N GLY A 19 5.19 7.29 -2.14
CA GLY A 19 5.43 5.96 -2.71
C GLY A 19 5.27 4.88 -1.65
N VAL A 20 4.69 3.74 -2.02
CA VAL A 20 4.63 2.54 -1.18
C VAL A 20 5.28 1.39 -1.93
N ILE A 21 6.24 0.74 -1.29
CA ILE A 21 7.05 -0.35 -1.84
C ILE A 21 6.96 -1.55 -0.86
N PRO A 22 6.97 -2.81 -1.34
CA PRO A 22 7.15 -3.96 -0.48
C PRO A 22 8.48 -3.86 0.30
N GLY A 23 8.41 -4.03 1.62
CA GLY A 23 9.58 -4.13 2.49
C GLY A 23 9.94 -5.57 2.78
N GLU A 24 10.97 -5.77 3.60
CA GLU A 24 11.44 -7.09 4.00
C GLU A 24 10.36 -7.89 4.75
N LYS A 25 10.35 -9.22 4.55
CA LYS A 25 9.52 -10.20 5.30
C LYS A 25 8.02 -9.83 5.33
N GLY A 26 7.46 -9.41 4.19
CA GLY A 26 6.04 -9.03 4.08
C GLY A 26 5.71 -7.67 4.72
N GLY A 27 6.73 -6.86 5.00
CA GLY A 27 6.61 -5.47 5.44
C GLY A 27 6.27 -4.51 4.31
N LEU A 28 6.13 -3.24 4.66
CA LEU A 28 5.88 -2.13 3.73
C LEU A 28 6.85 -1.00 4.02
N THR A 29 7.39 -0.38 2.98
CA THR A 29 8.22 0.81 3.07
C THR A 29 7.47 1.97 2.42
N ILE A 30 7.24 3.03 3.20
CA ILE A 30 6.64 4.27 2.71
C ILE A 30 7.78 5.25 2.41
N LEU A 31 7.78 5.76 1.19
CA LEU A 31 8.67 6.82 0.73
C LEU A 31 7.87 8.11 0.63
N SER A 32 8.33 9.15 1.32
CA SER A 32 7.72 10.48 1.22
C SER A 32 8.74 11.48 0.69
N LYS A 33 8.35 12.25 -0.33
CA LYS A 33 9.20 13.32 -0.87
C LYS A 33 9.03 14.58 -0.01
N THR A 34 10.13 15.12 0.47
CA THR A 34 10.13 16.30 1.34
C THR A 34 10.44 17.56 0.55
N ILE A 35 9.66 18.63 0.74
CA ILE A 35 9.88 19.90 0.03
C ILE A 35 11.19 20.55 0.47
N LYS A 36 11.55 20.45 1.76
CA LYS A 36 12.74 21.07 2.35
C LYS A 36 14.05 20.65 1.66
N ASN A 37 14.10 19.44 1.12
CA ASN A 37 15.29 18.88 0.47
C ASN A 37 15.08 18.61 -1.02
N SER A 38 14.18 19.34 -1.68
CA SER A 38 13.80 19.08 -3.09
C SER A 38 15.00 19.10 -4.05
N THR A 39 15.98 19.97 -3.82
CA THR A 39 17.19 20.12 -4.65
C THR A 39 18.32 19.14 -4.29
N LYS A 40 18.14 18.36 -3.21
CA LYS A 40 19.17 17.42 -2.70
C LYS A 40 18.68 15.98 -2.91
N PRO A 41 18.97 15.34 -4.07
CA PRO A 41 18.38 14.05 -4.42
C PRO A 41 18.61 12.97 -3.37
N ALA A 42 19.80 12.93 -2.77
CA ALA A 42 20.14 11.97 -1.71
C ALA A 42 19.28 12.09 -0.44
N LYS A 43 18.79 13.30 -0.10
CA LYS A 43 17.99 13.58 1.11
C LYS A 43 16.54 13.94 0.80
N ALA A 44 16.13 13.82 -0.46
CA ALA A 44 14.80 14.21 -0.91
C ALA A 44 13.70 13.30 -0.34
N PHE A 45 14.04 12.03 -0.04
CA PHE A 45 13.10 11.01 0.40
C PHE A 45 13.28 10.66 1.88
N SER A 46 12.19 10.69 2.63
CA SER A 46 12.10 10.09 3.96
C SER A 46 11.48 8.69 3.85
N LYS A 47 12.13 7.71 4.48
CA LYS A 47 11.71 6.30 4.49
C LYS A 47 11.10 5.96 5.84
N THR A 48 9.92 5.35 5.85
CA THR A 48 9.33 4.76 7.06
C THR A 48 8.98 3.30 6.83
N ASN A 49 9.47 2.44 7.70
CA ASN A 49 9.30 0.98 7.59
C ASN A 49 8.17 0.50 8.49
N ILE A 50 7.30 -0.32 7.92
CA ILE A 50 6.22 -1.04 8.62
C ILE A 50 6.60 -2.52 8.60
N SER A 51 6.88 -3.08 9.79
CA SER A 51 7.14 -4.51 9.94
C SER A 51 5.99 -5.37 9.42
N GLY A 52 6.33 -6.48 8.76
CA GLY A 52 5.38 -7.49 8.28
C GLY A 52 4.57 -8.17 9.39
N ALA A 53 5.09 -8.16 10.63
CA ALA A 53 4.39 -8.68 11.81
C ALA A 53 3.21 -7.80 12.25
N LYS A 54 3.11 -6.56 11.76
CA LYS A 54 1.98 -5.68 12.08
C LYS A 54 0.72 -6.19 11.38
N SER A 55 -0.39 -6.21 12.13
CA SER A 55 -1.69 -6.55 11.57
C SER A 55 -2.05 -5.65 10.38
N THR A 56 -2.82 -6.20 9.45
CA THR A 56 -3.26 -5.51 8.23
C THR A 56 -3.89 -4.16 8.53
N ARG A 57 -4.81 -4.11 9.52
CA ARG A 57 -5.44 -2.86 9.98
C ARG A 57 -4.42 -1.83 10.44
N LYS A 58 -3.41 -2.23 11.23
CA LYS A 58 -2.37 -1.32 11.73
C LYS A 58 -1.52 -0.76 10.60
N ALA A 59 -1.25 -1.56 9.57
CA ALA A 59 -0.52 -1.10 8.39
C ALA A 59 -1.31 -0.06 7.58
N TYR A 60 -2.60 -0.33 7.29
CA TYR A 60 -3.45 0.65 6.60
C TYR A 60 -3.59 1.94 7.40
N LYS A 61 -3.83 1.85 8.71
CA LYS A 61 -3.92 3.03 9.59
C LYS A 61 -2.62 3.84 9.58
N ALA A 62 -1.46 3.19 9.63
CA ALA A 62 -0.17 3.87 9.60
C ALA A 62 0.04 4.65 8.30
N VAL A 63 -0.26 4.05 7.14
CA VAL A 63 -0.14 4.70 5.82
C VAL A 63 -1.12 5.86 5.70
N ALA A 64 -2.35 5.65 6.17
CA ALA A 64 -3.41 6.64 6.11
C ALA A 64 -3.14 7.84 7.05
N ASN A 65 -2.46 7.62 8.17
CA ASN A 65 -2.00 8.69 9.05
C ASN A 65 -0.80 9.44 8.47
N GLN A 66 0.11 8.74 7.79
CA GLN A 66 1.28 9.36 7.17
C GLN A 66 0.90 10.33 6.03
N SER A 67 -0.24 10.09 5.36
CA SER A 67 -0.77 10.95 4.30
C SER A 67 -1.52 12.19 4.81
N THR A 68 -2.15 12.13 5.99
CA THR A 68 -3.01 13.23 6.46
C THR A 68 -2.45 14.00 7.66
N ARG A 69 -1.90 13.31 8.67
CA ARG A 69 -1.62 13.92 9.99
C ARG A 69 -0.35 14.76 10.02
N ASN A 70 0.60 14.48 9.13
CA ASN A 70 1.92 15.13 9.15
C ASN A 70 1.99 16.40 8.28
N GLY A 71 0.85 17.05 8.02
CA GLY A 71 0.77 18.21 7.12
C GLY A 71 1.05 17.87 5.64
N TYR A 72 0.87 16.60 5.28
CA TYR A 72 0.97 16.11 3.91
C TYR A 72 -0.40 16.21 3.20
N ARG A 73 -0.46 15.69 1.99
CA ARG A 73 -1.60 15.74 1.08
C ARG A 73 -2.70 14.71 1.42
N ALA A 74 -3.89 15.20 1.78
CA ALA A 74 -5.02 14.35 2.16
C ALA A 74 -5.62 13.57 0.98
N ASP A 75 -5.55 14.12 -0.23
CA ASP A 75 -5.98 13.48 -1.48
C ASP A 75 -5.19 12.20 -1.80
N LEU A 76 -3.90 12.16 -1.44
CA LEU A 76 -3.05 10.97 -1.65
C LEU A 76 -3.43 9.78 -0.77
N ARG A 77 -4.30 9.97 0.22
CA ARG A 77 -4.68 8.92 1.17
C ARG A 77 -5.31 7.72 0.48
N GLN A 78 -6.28 7.96 -0.41
CA GLN A 78 -7.00 6.88 -1.08
C GLN A 78 -6.05 6.03 -1.93
N HIS A 79 -5.28 6.67 -2.81
CA HIS A 79 -4.29 6.00 -3.66
C HIS A 79 -3.22 5.24 -2.85
N ALA A 80 -2.77 5.80 -1.73
CA ALA A 80 -1.80 5.13 -0.87
C ALA A 80 -2.37 3.85 -0.24
N VAL A 81 -3.64 3.88 0.21
CA VAL A 81 -4.32 2.71 0.77
C VAL A 81 -4.57 1.64 -0.30
N GLU A 82 -4.99 2.04 -1.50
CA GLU A 82 -5.17 1.15 -2.65
C GLU A 82 -3.88 0.41 -2.98
N ARG A 83 -2.75 1.13 -3.06
CA ARG A 83 -1.43 0.54 -3.36
C ARG A 83 -0.97 -0.45 -2.29
N VAL A 84 -1.19 -0.15 -1.01
CA VAL A 84 -0.91 -1.08 0.09
C VAL A 84 -1.76 -2.35 -0.07
N SER A 85 -3.02 -2.21 -0.47
CA SER A 85 -3.90 -3.36 -0.67
C SER A 85 -3.44 -4.26 -1.81
N ALA A 86 -2.94 -3.67 -2.90
CA ALA A 86 -2.38 -4.39 -4.04
C ALA A 86 -1.10 -5.14 -3.65
N ILE A 87 -0.17 -4.48 -2.94
CA ILE A 87 1.07 -5.11 -2.46
C ILE A 87 0.75 -6.28 -1.52
N ARG A 88 -0.17 -6.10 -0.57
CA ARG A 88 -0.57 -7.18 0.34
C ARG A 88 -1.28 -8.32 -0.36
N ARG A 89 -2.00 -8.07 -1.45
CA ARG A 89 -2.55 -9.12 -2.31
C ARG A 89 -1.43 -9.87 -3.03
N ALA A 90 -0.45 -9.17 -3.56
CA ALA A 90 0.71 -9.77 -4.23
C ALA A 90 1.60 -10.61 -3.29
N GLN A 91 1.69 -10.24 -2.01
CA GLN A 91 2.47 -10.98 -1.01
C GLN A 91 1.75 -12.23 -0.46
N ARG A 92 0.46 -12.42 -0.76
CA ARG A 92 -0.24 -13.62 -0.30
C ARG A 92 0.22 -14.80 -1.14
N PRO A 93 0.52 -15.96 -0.52
CA PRO A 93 0.77 -17.17 -1.28
C PRO A 93 -0.45 -17.46 -2.15
N VAL A 94 -0.19 -17.74 -3.43
CA VAL A 94 -1.23 -18.20 -4.34
C VAL A 94 -1.74 -19.52 -3.78
N LYS A 95 -3.05 -19.61 -3.57
CA LYS A 95 -3.64 -20.90 -3.19
C LYS A 95 -3.52 -21.80 -4.40
N GLU A 96 -2.89 -22.95 -4.23
CA GLU A 96 -2.94 -24.01 -5.23
C GLU A 96 -4.41 -24.27 -5.57
N THR A 97 -4.71 -24.36 -6.86
CA THR A 97 -6.06 -24.64 -7.33
C THR A 97 -6.47 -25.98 -6.74
N ALA A 98 -7.47 -25.96 -5.84
CA ALA A 98 -7.99 -27.19 -5.28
C ALA A 98 -8.40 -28.10 -6.44
N GLU A 99 -7.98 -29.37 -6.39
CA GLU A 99 -8.32 -30.33 -7.42
C GLU A 99 -9.83 -30.32 -7.65
N PRO A 100 -10.27 -30.14 -8.91
CA PRO A 100 -11.69 -30.03 -9.21
C PRO A 100 -12.35 -31.36 -8.84
N LYS A 101 -13.21 -31.34 -7.81
CA LYS A 101 -14.08 -32.48 -7.50
C LYS A 101 -14.98 -32.75 -8.70
N LEU A 102 -14.65 -33.78 -9.49
CA LEU A 102 -15.50 -34.25 -10.58
C LEU A 102 -16.84 -34.68 -9.97
N ARG A 103 -17.95 -34.14 -10.48
CA ARG A 103 -19.31 -34.46 -10.01
C ARG A 103 -20.09 -35.18 -11.10
N GLY A 104 -20.99 -36.08 -10.68
CA GLY A 104 -21.94 -36.76 -11.57
C GLY A 104 -21.26 -37.57 -12.67
N LYS A 105 -21.73 -37.43 -13.91
CA LYS A 105 -21.29 -38.23 -15.06
C LYS A 105 -19.77 -38.15 -15.34
N LYS A 106 -19.09 -37.07 -14.94
CA LYS A 106 -17.62 -36.94 -15.09
C LYS A 106 -16.84 -37.81 -14.10
N ALA A 107 -17.42 -38.14 -12.93
CA ALA A 107 -16.81 -39.06 -11.97
C ALA A 107 -16.99 -40.52 -12.40
N GLN A 108 -18.16 -40.86 -12.96
CA GLN A 108 -18.43 -42.21 -13.48
C GLN A 108 -17.49 -42.58 -14.64
N LYS A 109 -17.27 -41.66 -15.59
CA LYS A 109 -16.32 -41.86 -16.70
C LYS A 109 -14.86 -42.01 -16.28
N ALA A 110 -14.46 -41.43 -15.14
CA ALA A 110 -13.10 -41.58 -14.62
C ALA A 110 -12.88 -42.92 -13.89
N ALA A 111 -13.95 -43.48 -13.32
CA ALA A 111 -13.93 -44.79 -12.66
C ALA A 111 -13.98 -45.96 -13.65
N GLU A 112 -14.61 -45.80 -14.82
CA GLU A 112 -14.64 -46.81 -15.88
C GLU A 112 -13.32 -46.90 -16.69
N SER A 113 -12.45 -45.90 -16.59
CA SER A 113 -11.17 -45.85 -17.29
C SER A 113 -9.97 -46.22 -16.42
N SER A 114 -10.19 -46.77 -15.21
CA SER A 114 -9.17 -47.29 -14.29
C SER A 114 -9.32 -48.79 -14.15
#